data_AF-A0A1V8URL7-F1
#
_entry.id   AF-A0A1V8URL7-F1
#
_cell.length_a   1.000
_cell.length_b   1.000
_cell.length_c   1.000
_cell.angle_alpha   90.00
_cell.angle_beta   90.00
_cell.angle_gamma   90.00
#
_symmetry.space_group_name_H-M   'P 1'
#
loop_
_entity.id
_entity.type
_entity.pdbx_description
1 polymer ?
#
loop_
_entity_poly.entity_id
_entity_poly.type
_entity_poly.pdbx_seq_one_letter_code
_entity_poly.pdbx_strand_id
1 'polypeptide(L)'
;MAVATRRTKADSTSASGKKVDSSSSIKKSTKKRPRSTQRPRRATRKSLTNTKATASMEATSITQPTEDAPVKSTHLIIKEEIGDLFDSPPNSILLHACNCRGSWGAGVAAIFKKKYPAAYKVHLAHCKATKAEDLLGTAQLISPQDSDVKAGESHWIACVFTSVDVGKKKGSRESILDATGEAMQGLLKQIGEVEDGVTIGSIRMPKINQGLFDVPWERTRAVLEGIEVPQLLRSAGVEVVVVELEEEAMQ
;
A
#
# COMPACT_ATOMS: atom_id res chain seq x y z
N MET A 1 53.31 47.37 -15.02
CA MET A 1 53.00 47.37 -13.56
C MET A 1 52.46 45.97 -13.25
N ALA A 2 53.23 44.97 -12.79
CA ALA A 2 53.98 44.84 -11.52
C ALA A 2 53.05 45.21 -10.34
N VAL A 3 52.71 44.40 -9.33
CA VAL A 3 53.41 43.39 -8.50
C VAL A 3 52.30 42.59 -7.78
N ALA A 4 52.15 41.26 -7.90
CA ALA A 4 52.78 40.15 -7.17
C ALA A 4 52.54 40.01 -5.64
N THR A 5 52.02 38.83 -5.25
CA THR A 5 52.34 37.99 -4.05
C THR A 5 51.96 38.53 -2.64
N ARG A 6 51.56 37.74 -1.63
CA ARG A 6 51.93 36.40 -1.09
C ARG A 6 50.70 35.81 -0.33
N ARG A 7 50.36 34.51 -0.25
CA ARG A 7 51.02 33.25 0.21
C ARG A 7 51.45 33.19 1.69
N THR A 8 50.78 32.35 2.48
CA THR A 8 51.29 31.32 3.45
C THR A 8 50.09 30.41 3.82
N LYS A 9 50.03 29.08 3.54
CA LYS A 9 50.67 27.90 4.19
C LYS A 9 50.66 28.00 5.72
N ALA A 10 50.45 26.98 6.55
CA ALA A 10 49.99 25.59 6.53
C ALA A 10 49.98 25.20 8.03
N ASP A 11 49.19 24.24 8.50
CA ASP A 11 49.78 23.04 9.08
C ASP A 11 48.77 21.94 9.37
N SER A 12 49.25 20.73 9.14
CA SER A 12 48.67 19.43 9.43
C SER A 12 49.23 18.91 10.75
N THR A 13 48.44 18.19 11.55
CA THR A 13 49.00 17.12 12.39
C THR A 13 48.00 15.98 12.57
N SER A 14 48.51 14.79 12.27
CA SER A 14 47.95 13.45 12.47
C SER A 14 48.03 13.00 13.92
N ALA A 15 47.16 12.09 14.37
CA ALA A 15 47.57 10.94 15.19
C ALA A 15 46.50 9.85 15.27
N SER A 16 46.94 8.62 15.00
CA SER A 16 46.27 7.35 15.24
C SER A 16 46.13 7.00 16.73
N GLY A 17 45.10 6.24 17.07
CA GLY A 17 44.95 5.54 18.35
C GLY A 17 44.11 4.27 18.19
N LYS A 18 44.76 3.10 18.29
CA LYS A 18 44.20 1.74 18.24
C LYS A 18 43.69 1.27 19.62
N LYS A 19 42.94 0.15 19.57
CA LYS A 19 42.60 -0.85 20.61
C LYS A 19 41.24 -0.61 21.29
N VAL A 20 40.40 -1.59 21.63
CA VAL A 20 40.63 -3.02 21.91
C VAL A 20 39.33 -3.82 21.70
N ASP A 21 39.48 -5.09 21.34
CA ASP A 21 38.47 -6.15 21.42
C ASP A 21 37.84 -6.29 22.82
N SER A 22 36.60 -6.78 22.91
CA SER A 22 36.28 -7.99 23.69
C SER A 22 34.83 -8.46 23.51
N SER A 23 34.76 -9.65 22.95
CA SER A 23 33.66 -10.61 22.91
C SER A 23 33.24 -11.14 24.29
N SER A 24 31.93 -11.34 24.52
CA SER A 24 31.33 -12.53 25.14
C SER A 24 29.80 -12.40 25.00
N SER A 25 29.04 -13.23 24.28
CA SER A 25 28.82 -14.69 24.40
C SER A 25 28.49 -15.15 25.82
N ILE A 26 27.21 -15.04 26.19
CA ILE A 26 26.58 -15.95 27.17
C ILE A 26 25.40 -16.66 26.49
N LYS A 27 25.47 -17.98 26.57
CA LYS A 27 24.57 -18.97 25.97
C LYS A 27 23.29 -19.13 26.80
N LYS A 28 22.21 -19.41 26.05
CA LYS A 28 21.02 -20.23 26.36
C LYS A 28 20.90 -20.81 27.77
N SER A 29 19.71 -20.66 28.35
CA SER A 29 19.08 -21.77 29.06
C SER A 29 17.70 -22.07 28.49
N THR A 30 17.56 -23.31 28.03
CA THR A 30 16.36 -23.98 27.57
C THR A 30 15.71 -24.70 28.74
N LYS A 31 14.40 -24.51 28.97
CA LYS A 31 13.58 -25.51 29.68
C LYS A 31 12.26 -25.71 28.95
N LYS A 32 12.14 -26.89 28.34
CA LYS A 32 10.92 -27.48 27.77
C LYS A 32 10.37 -28.55 28.73
N ARG A 33 9.04 -28.74 28.61
CA ARG A 33 8.18 -29.91 28.95
C ARG A 33 7.59 -30.01 30.38
N PRO A 34 6.45 -30.73 30.56
CA PRO A 34 5.70 -31.54 29.58
C PRO A 34 4.18 -31.28 29.45
N ARG A 35 3.69 -31.83 28.34
CA ARG A 35 2.32 -32.10 27.91
C ARG A 35 1.66 -33.14 28.81
N SER A 36 0.47 -32.83 29.34
CA SER A 36 -0.40 -33.79 30.03
C SER A 36 -1.44 -34.36 29.05
N THR A 37 -1.42 -35.67 28.94
CA THR A 37 -2.44 -36.53 28.36
C THR A 37 -3.60 -36.73 29.34
N GLN A 38 -4.85 -36.71 28.88
CA GLN A 38 -5.75 -37.88 28.98
C GLN A 38 -7.15 -37.57 28.45
N ARG A 39 -7.74 -38.63 27.91
CA ARG A 39 -9.07 -38.77 27.30
C ARG A 39 -9.78 -39.89 28.06
N PRO A 40 -11.10 -39.82 28.25
CA PRO A 40 -11.97 -40.99 28.08
C PRO A 40 -13.17 -40.64 27.16
N ARG A 41 -13.54 -41.40 26.11
CA ARG A 41 -14.40 -42.63 26.09
C ARG A 41 -15.65 -42.46 26.99
N ARG A 42 -16.90 -42.79 26.63
CA ARG A 42 -17.64 -43.36 25.47
C ARG A 42 -19.09 -43.50 25.98
N ALA A 43 -20.12 -43.21 25.18
CA ALA A 43 -21.44 -43.90 25.15
C ALA A 43 -22.39 -43.16 24.18
N THR A 44 -22.60 -43.61 22.94
CA THR A 44 -23.75 -44.43 22.49
C THR A 44 -25.06 -44.28 23.27
N ARG A 45 -26.10 -43.74 22.61
CA ARG A 45 -27.40 -44.42 22.45
C ARG A 45 -28.22 -43.83 21.30
N LYS A 46 -28.83 -44.75 20.54
CA LYS A 46 -29.78 -44.57 19.43
C LYS A 46 -31.10 -43.96 19.91
N SER A 47 -31.89 -43.40 18.99
CA SER A 47 -33.15 -44.01 18.51
C SER A 47 -34.23 -42.98 18.13
N LEU A 48 -34.69 -43.06 16.86
CA LEU A 48 -36.09 -43.02 16.33
C LEU A 48 -37.00 -41.84 16.76
N THR A 49 -37.83 -41.19 15.94
CA THR A 49 -38.86 -41.68 15.00
C THR A 49 -39.41 -40.53 14.12
N ASN A 50 -39.89 -40.91 12.92
CA ASN A 50 -40.77 -40.17 11.99
C ASN A 50 -42.00 -39.48 12.63
N THR A 51 -42.43 -38.35 12.05
CA THR A 51 -43.83 -38.14 11.65
C THR A 51 -43.98 -37.05 10.56
N LYS A 52 -44.96 -37.26 9.69
CA LYS A 52 -45.34 -36.57 8.44
C LYS A 52 -46.71 -35.91 8.65
N ALA A 53 -46.95 -34.69 8.13
CA ALA A 53 -48.26 -34.12 7.74
C ALA A 53 -48.07 -32.63 7.35
N THR A 54 -48.13 -32.22 6.07
CA THR A 54 -49.30 -31.79 5.23
C THR A 54 -49.84 -30.36 5.44
N ALA A 55 -49.46 -29.48 4.50
CA ALA A 55 -50.25 -28.50 3.70
C ALA A 55 -51.32 -27.57 4.30
N SER A 56 -51.15 -26.27 4.06
CA SER A 56 -52.11 -25.27 3.48
C SER A 56 -51.33 -23.94 3.36
N MET A 57 -51.06 -23.37 2.18
CA MET A 57 -51.91 -22.60 1.27
C MET A 57 -52.64 -21.43 1.93
N GLU A 58 -52.00 -20.25 1.89
CA GLU A 58 -52.71 -18.98 1.85
C GLU A 58 -51.93 -18.01 0.95
N ALA A 59 -52.65 -17.47 -0.03
CA ALA A 59 -52.16 -16.60 -1.08
C ALA A 59 -52.30 -15.15 -0.64
N THR A 60 -51.20 -14.39 -0.64
CA THR A 60 -51.27 -12.94 -0.52
C THR A 60 -50.26 -12.28 -1.45
N SER A 61 -50.84 -11.68 -2.49
CA SER A 61 -50.42 -10.46 -3.19
C SER A 61 -48.98 -10.37 -3.71
N ILE A 62 -48.87 -10.64 -5.01
CA ILE A 62 -47.77 -10.23 -5.87
C ILE A 62 -47.78 -8.69 -5.94
N THR A 63 -46.83 -8.06 -5.27
CA THR A 63 -46.39 -6.70 -5.62
C THR A 63 -45.01 -6.83 -6.24
N GLN A 64 -44.92 -6.51 -7.53
CA GLN A 64 -43.69 -6.51 -8.30
C GLN A 64 -42.67 -5.55 -7.66
N PRO A 65 -41.40 -5.95 -7.46
CA PRO A 65 -40.32 -5.00 -7.23
C PRO A 65 -40.16 -4.17 -8.51
N THR A 66 -40.37 -2.87 -8.36
CA THR A 66 -40.01 -1.84 -9.33
C THR A 66 -38.56 -2.01 -9.77
N GLU A 67 -38.31 -1.86 -11.08
CA GLU A 67 -37.01 -1.90 -11.74
C GLU A 67 -35.88 -1.32 -10.87
N ASP A 68 -34.94 -2.19 -10.48
CA ASP A 68 -33.72 -1.79 -9.80
C ASP A 68 -32.87 -0.96 -10.75
N ALA A 69 -32.68 0.31 -10.41
CA ALA A 69 -31.54 1.09 -10.88
C ALA A 69 -30.25 0.30 -10.62
N PRO A 70 -29.22 0.40 -11.49
CA PRO A 70 -28.00 -0.39 -11.35
C PRO A 70 -27.37 -0.14 -9.98
N VAL A 71 -27.37 -1.18 -9.14
CA VAL A 71 -26.78 -1.14 -7.80
C VAL A 71 -25.29 -0.88 -7.97
N LYS A 72 -24.86 0.35 -7.68
CA LYS A 72 -23.44 0.70 -7.67
C LYS A 72 -22.71 -0.26 -6.73
N SER A 73 -21.64 -0.89 -7.23
CA SER A 73 -20.83 -1.85 -6.45
C SER A 73 -20.42 -1.24 -5.12
N THR A 74 -20.56 -2.00 -4.03
CA THR A 74 -20.08 -1.60 -2.70
C THR A 74 -18.58 -1.83 -2.52
N HIS A 75 -17.94 -2.53 -3.46
CA HIS A 75 -16.53 -2.89 -3.47
C HIS A 75 -15.78 -2.21 -4.63
N LEU A 76 -14.45 -2.10 -4.49
CA LEU A 76 -13.60 -1.55 -5.53
C LEU A 76 -13.73 -2.33 -6.83
N ILE A 77 -13.88 -1.58 -7.94
CA ILE A 77 -13.85 -2.13 -9.29
C ILE A 77 -12.44 -1.93 -9.84
N ILE A 78 -11.82 -3.02 -10.26
CA ILE A 78 -10.50 -3.02 -10.89
C ILE A 78 -10.69 -3.17 -12.41
N LYS A 79 -10.16 -2.20 -13.16
CA LYS A 79 -10.01 -2.29 -14.62
C LYS A 79 -8.53 -2.40 -14.94
N GLU A 80 -8.18 -3.18 -15.96
CA GLU A 80 -6.80 -3.31 -16.43
C GLU A 80 -6.68 -2.61 -17.79
N GLU A 81 -5.65 -1.78 -17.95
CA GLU A 81 -5.33 -1.02 -19.17
C GLU A 81 -3.83 -1.13 -19.45
N ILE A 82 -3.42 -1.07 -20.71
CA ILE A 82 -2.02 -1.03 -21.12
C ILE A 82 -1.65 0.42 -21.43
N GLY A 83 -0.51 0.90 -20.93
CA GLY A 83 0.01 2.23 -21.24
C GLY A 83 1.04 2.75 -20.23
N ASP A 84 1.42 4.04 -20.34
CA ASP A 84 2.24 4.69 -19.32
C ASP A 84 1.35 5.21 -18.17
N LEU A 85 1.63 4.75 -16.95
CA LEU A 85 1.00 5.23 -15.73
C LEU A 85 1.07 6.76 -15.61
N PHE A 86 2.18 7.36 -16.04
CA PHE A 86 2.44 8.78 -15.87
C PHE A 86 1.79 9.66 -16.94
N ASP A 87 1.22 9.06 -18.00
CA ASP A 87 0.39 9.74 -19.00
C ASP A 87 -1.10 9.74 -18.61
N SER A 88 -1.41 9.37 -17.37
CA SER A 88 -2.77 9.42 -16.82
C SER A 88 -3.38 10.83 -16.92
N PRO A 89 -4.72 10.97 -16.97
CA PRO A 89 -5.38 12.27 -17.02
C PRO A 89 -4.99 13.18 -15.84
N PRO A 90 -4.97 14.53 -16.03
CA PRO A 90 -4.76 15.49 -14.96
C PRO A 90 -5.65 15.23 -13.74
N ASN A 91 -5.13 15.53 -12.54
CA ASN A 91 -5.80 15.32 -11.26
C ASN A 91 -6.11 13.85 -10.91
N SER A 92 -5.70 12.86 -11.73
CA SER A 92 -5.77 11.45 -11.31
C SER A 92 -4.88 11.20 -10.10
N ILE A 93 -5.18 10.13 -9.35
CA ILE A 93 -4.35 9.67 -8.24
C ILE A 93 -3.40 8.60 -8.75
N LEU A 94 -2.11 8.89 -8.82
CA LEU A 94 -1.08 7.90 -9.13
C LEU A 94 -0.64 7.20 -7.85
N LEU A 95 -1.03 5.93 -7.72
CA LEU A 95 -0.78 5.12 -6.54
C LEU A 95 0.38 4.17 -6.78
N HIS A 96 1.27 4.06 -5.80
CA HIS A 96 2.29 3.02 -5.77
C HIS A 96 2.55 2.48 -4.36
N ALA A 97 2.99 1.22 -4.30
CA ALA A 97 3.43 0.59 -3.07
C ALA A 97 4.80 1.13 -2.63
N CYS A 98 4.88 1.52 -1.36
CA CYS A 98 6.00 2.20 -0.75
C CYS A 98 6.61 1.41 0.41
N ASN A 99 7.86 1.73 0.70
CA ASN A 99 8.50 1.36 1.96
C ASN A 99 8.40 2.51 2.97
N CYS A 100 8.52 2.19 4.26
CA CYS A 100 8.46 3.17 5.33
C CYS A 100 9.78 3.93 5.57
N ARG A 101 10.83 3.70 4.76
CA ARG A 101 12.14 4.39 4.88
C ARG A 101 12.22 5.68 4.04
N GLY A 102 11.13 6.07 3.37
CA GLY A 102 11.11 7.24 2.49
C GLY A 102 11.99 7.08 1.25
N SER A 103 12.15 5.84 0.77
CA SER A 103 13.03 5.54 -0.36
C SER A 103 12.25 5.28 -1.64
N TRP A 104 12.43 6.14 -2.64
CA TRP A 104 11.98 5.95 -4.01
C TRP A 104 13.19 5.68 -4.91
N GLY A 105 13.90 4.58 -4.63
CA GLY A 105 15.23 4.32 -5.18
C GLY A 105 15.28 3.35 -6.36
N ALA A 106 14.22 2.60 -6.65
CA ALA A 106 14.20 1.58 -7.69
C ALA A 106 12.79 1.28 -8.20
N GLY A 107 12.70 0.61 -9.35
CA GLY A 107 11.44 0.27 -10.00
C GLY A 107 10.62 1.52 -10.34
N VAL A 108 9.29 1.38 -10.36
CA VAL A 108 8.37 2.48 -10.65
C VAL A 108 8.58 3.68 -9.71
N ALA A 109 8.95 3.44 -8.44
CA ALA A 109 9.19 4.52 -7.47
C ALA A 109 10.34 5.45 -7.90
N ALA A 110 11.39 4.92 -8.55
CA ALA A 110 12.46 5.77 -9.08
C ALA A 110 11.95 6.71 -10.19
N ILE A 111 10.98 6.27 -10.99
CA ILE A 111 10.33 7.08 -12.02
C ILE A 111 9.46 8.16 -11.36
N PHE A 112 8.66 7.81 -10.34
CA PHE A 112 7.94 8.77 -9.51
C PHE A 112 8.88 9.86 -8.97
N LYS A 113 10.06 9.48 -8.45
CA LYS A 113 11.04 10.44 -7.92
C LYS A 113 11.59 11.38 -8.99
N LYS A 114 11.78 10.88 -10.21
CA LYS A 114 12.28 11.67 -11.34
C LYS A 114 11.22 12.66 -11.83
N LYS A 115 9.97 12.22 -11.96
CA LYS A 115 8.85 13.04 -12.46
C LYS A 115 8.27 13.99 -11.41
N TYR A 116 8.16 13.55 -10.15
CA TYR A 116 7.58 14.32 -9.03
C TYR A 116 8.60 14.57 -7.91
N PRO A 117 9.69 15.32 -8.18
CA PRO A 117 10.73 15.56 -7.19
C PRO A 117 10.25 16.39 -5.99
N ALA A 118 9.23 17.25 -6.12
CA ALA A 118 8.67 17.94 -4.97
C ALA A 118 7.74 17.04 -4.15
N ALA A 119 6.90 16.22 -4.78
CA ALA A 119 6.12 15.22 -4.06
C ALA A 119 7.03 14.24 -3.28
N TYR A 120 8.17 13.84 -3.86
CA TYR A 120 9.17 13.04 -3.16
C TYR A 120 9.71 13.72 -1.90
N LYS A 121 9.91 15.05 -1.91
CA LYS A 121 10.37 15.78 -0.71
C LYS A 121 9.32 15.73 0.40
N VAL A 122 8.04 15.87 0.05
CA VAL A 122 6.92 15.74 1.00
C VAL A 122 6.87 14.32 1.58
N HIS A 123 6.99 13.30 0.73
CA HIS A 123 7.05 11.90 1.16
C HIS A 123 8.24 11.62 2.09
N LEU A 124 9.44 12.09 1.73
CA LEU A 124 10.65 11.91 2.52
C LEU A 124 10.55 12.62 3.87
N ALA A 125 9.97 13.82 3.92
CA ALA A 125 9.75 14.54 5.17
C ALA A 125 8.78 13.78 6.09
N HIS A 126 7.67 13.28 5.53
CA HIS A 126 6.71 12.46 6.26
C HIS A 126 7.36 11.19 6.85
N CYS A 127 8.13 10.45 6.05
CA CYS A 127 8.81 9.24 6.51
C CYS A 127 9.89 9.51 7.56
N LYS A 128 10.48 10.71 7.59
CA LYS A 128 11.46 11.11 8.62
C LYS A 128 10.80 11.54 9.92
N ALA A 129 9.59 12.11 9.84
CA ALA A 129 8.86 12.62 11.00
C ALA A 129 8.15 11.52 11.79
N THR A 130 7.85 10.39 11.15
CA THR A 130 7.11 9.26 11.73
C THR A 130 8.03 8.05 11.89
N LYS A 131 7.83 7.23 12.94
CA LYS A 131 8.56 5.95 13.04
C LYS A 131 8.11 5.03 11.91
N ALA A 132 9.05 4.29 11.35
CA ALA A 132 8.78 3.48 10.16
C ALA A 132 7.73 2.38 10.43
N GLU A 133 7.68 1.88 11.65
CA GLU A 133 6.71 0.87 12.10
C GLU A 133 5.29 1.44 12.20
N ASP A 134 5.15 2.73 12.55
CA ASP A 134 3.87 3.43 12.66
C ASP A 134 3.30 3.79 11.28
N LEU A 135 4.12 3.74 10.22
CA LEU A 135 3.70 3.98 8.84
C LEU A 135 3.16 2.72 8.16
N LEU A 136 3.55 1.53 8.60
CA LEU A 136 3.12 0.28 7.96
C LEU A 136 1.59 0.16 8.02
N GLY A 137 0.96 -0.18 6.88
CA GLY A 137 -0.50 -0.27 6.80
C GLY A 137 -1.21 1.08 6.67
N THR A 138 -0.46 2.19 6.59
CA THR A 138 -1.04 3.52 6.33
C THR A 138 -0.85 3.95 4.88
N ALA A 139 -1.49 5.05 4.49
CA ALA A 139 -1.27 5.69 3.21
C ALA A 139 -1.00 7.18 3.39
N GLN A 140 -0.25 7.74 2.45
CA GLN A 140 -0.04 9.18 2.31
C GLN A 140 -0.58 9.64 0.96
N LEU A 141 -1.61 10.48 0.98
CA LEU A 141 -2.09 11.22 -0.18
C LEU A 141 -1.40 12.59 -0.25
N ILE A 142 -0.70 12.85 -1.36
CA ILE A 142 0.06 14.08 -1.60
C ILE A 142 -0.62 14.84 -2.74
N SER A 143 -1.00 16.09 -2.49
CA SER A 143 -1.55 16.98 -3.51
C SER A 143 -0.52 17.31 -4.60
N PRO A 144 -0.96 17.70 -5.81
CA PRO A 144 -0.05 18.22 -6.83
C PRO A 144 0.81 19.35 -6.27
N GLN A 145 2.13 19.26 -6.47
CA GLN A 145 3.07 20.23 -5.92
C GLN A 145 3.42 21.29 -6.97
N ASP A 146 3.46 22.57 -6.59
CA ASP A 146 3.63 23.70 -7.51
C ASP A 146 4.77 23.54 -8.53
N SER A 147 5.94 23.04 -8.12
CA SER A 147 7.07 22.87 -9.04
C SER A 147 6.89 21.70 -9.99
N ASP A 148 6.20 20.64 -9.56
CA ASP A 148 5.91 19.47 -10.39
C ASP A 148 4.81 19.86 -11.41
N VAL A 149 3.79 20.61 -10.99
CA VAL A 149 2.75 21.18 -11.85
C VAL A 149 3.35 22.10 -12.93
N LYS A 150 4.30 22.97 -12.56
CA LYS A 150 5.02 23.82 -13.53
C LYS A 150 5.83 23.01 -14.54
N ALA A 151 6.22 21.78 -14.20
CA ALA A 151 6.89 20.85 -15.09
C ALA A 151 5.90 20.00 -15.94
N GLY A 152 4.59 20.24 -15.81
CA GLY A 152 3.54 19.53 -16.55
C GLY A 152 2.85 18.42 -15.77
N GLU A 153 3.25 18.17 -14.52
CA GLU A 153 2.82 17.02 -13.74
C GLU A 153 1.77 17.43 -12.69
N SER A 154 0.50 17.10 -12.94
CA SER A 154 -0.66 17.62 -12.19
C SER A 154 -1.43 16.54 -11.41
N HIS A 155 -0.80 15.40 -11.17
CA HIS A 155 -1.42 14.27 -10.49
C HIS A 155 -1.29 14.35 -8.97
N TRP A 156 -2.24 13.74 -8.27
CA TRP A 156 -2.09 13.38 -6.86
C TRP A 156 -1.20 12.16 -6.75
N ILE A 157 -0.37 12.08 -5.72
CA ILE A 157 0.48 10.92 -5.47
C ILE A 157 0.00 10.19 -4.22
N ALA A 158 -0.33 8.90 -4.36
CA ALA A 158 -0.71 8.05 -3.24
C ALA A 158 0.40 7.03 -2.93
N CYS A 159 0.98 7.14 -1.75
CA CYS A 159 1.98 6.21 -1.24
C CYS A 159 1.29 5.24 -0.28
N VAL A 160 1.14 3.96 -0.64
CA VAL A 160 0.62 2.94 0.29
C VAL A 160 1.78 2.20 0.93
N PHE A 161 1.90 2.25 2.25
CA PHE A 161 3.07 1.73 2.98
C PHE A 161 2.91 0.24 3.29
N THR A 162 3.51 -0.60 2.46
CA THR A 162 3.31 -2.06 2.52
C THR A 162 4.50 -2.82 3.08
N SER A 163 5.64 -2.17 3.30
CA SER A 163 6.83 -2.79 3.90
C SER A 163 7.64 -1.77 4.68
N VAL A 164 8.11 -2.11 5.88
CA VAL A 164 8.99 -1.20 6.65
C VAL A 164 10.31 -0.97 5.91
N ASP A 165 10.95 -2.05 5.46
CA ASP A 165 12.27 -2.03 4.84
C ASP A 165 12.20 -2.34 3.33
N VAL A 166 13.37 -2.26 2.66
CA VAL A 166 13.54 -2.47 1.22
C VAL A 166 14.41 -3.69 0.89
N GLY A 167 14.36 -4.14 -0.36
CA GLY A 167 15.26 -5.17 -0.89
C GLY A 167 15.13 -6.49 -0.14
N LYS A 168 16.25 -7.09 0.28
CA LYS A 168 16.27 -8.39 0.98
C LYS A 168 15.63 -8.35 2.38
N LYS A 169 15.40 -7.16 2.94
CA LYS A 169 14.78 -6.95 4.26
C LYS A 169 13.30 -6.60 4.18
N LYS A 170 12.72 -6.58 2.98
CA LYS A 170 11.28 -6.34 2.78
C LYS A 170 10.42 -7.28 3.64
N GLY A 171 9.19 -6.86 3.92
CA GLY A 171 8.20 -7.68 4.63
C GLY A 171 7.94 -9.02 3.94
N SER A 172 7.32 -9.96 4.66
CA SER A 172 6.80 -11.18 4.04
C SER A 172 5.66 -10.83 3.10
N ARG A 173 5.38 -11.72 2.14
CA ARG A 173 4.25 -11.55 1.20
C ARG A 173 2.94 -11.33 1.94
N GLU A 174 2.73 -12.08 3.02
CA GLU A 174 1.55 -11.98 3.89
C GLU A 174 1.47 -10.60 4.56
N SER A 175 2.55 -10.15 5.22
CA SER A 175 2.55 -8.82 5.85
C SER A 175 2.36 -7.68 4.85
N ILE A 176 2.87 -7.84 3.62
CA ILE A 176 2.71 -6.86 2.54
C ILE A 176 1.24 -6.79 2.12
N LEU A 177 0.57 -7.93 2.00
CA LEU A 177 -0.85 -7.99 1.63
C LEU A 177 -1.75 -7.42 2.72
N ASP A 178 -1.49 -7.78 3.99
CA ASP A 178 -2.24 -7.24 5.13
C ASP A 178 -2.12 -5.71 5.18
N ALA A 179 -0.88 -5.19 5.12
CA ALA A 179 -0.62 -3.76 5.08
C ALA A 179 -1.19 -3.07 3.82
N THR A 180 -1.26 -3.77 2.69
CA THR A 180 -1.90 -3.24 1.47
C THR A 180 -3.38 -2.99 1.69
N GLY A 181 -4.09 -3.93 2.32
CA GLY A 181 -5.52 -3.78 2.61
C GLY A 181 -5.80 -2.59 3.53
N GLU A 182 -5.07 -2.51 4.64
CA GLU A 182 -5.18 -1.41 5.61
C GLU A 182 -4.87 -0.05 4.99
N ALA A 183 -3.77 0.03 4.22
CA ALA A 183 -3.34 1.27 3.59
C ALA A 183 -4.36 1.77 2.56
N MET A 184 -4.93 0.86 1.76
CA MET A 184 -5.95 1.21 0.78
C MET A 184 -7.24 1.71 1.43
N GLN A 185 -7.69 1.10 2.52
CA GLN A 185 -8.85 1.60 3.28
C GLN A 185 -8.58 3.01 3.83
N GLY A 186 -7.39 3.23 4.40
CA GLY A 186 -6.96 4.54 4.88
C GLY A 186 -6.89 5.59 3.75
N LEU A 187 -6.39 5.19 2.58
CA LEU A 187 -6.34 6.06 1.39
C LEU A 187 -7.75 6.46 0.93
N LEU A 188 -8.68 5.51 0.82
CA LEU A 188 -10.06 5.81 0.42
C LEU A 188 -10.73 6.78 1.40
N LYS A 189 -10.45 6.65 2.69
CA LYS A 189 -10.91 7.62 3.68
C LYS A 189 -10.33 9.02 3.43
N GLN A 190 -9.01 9.13 3.21
CA GLN A 190 -8.37 10.42 2.91
C GLN A 190 -8.94 11.08 1.65
N ILE A 191 -9.16 10.30 0.58
CA ILE A 191 -9.79 10.78 -0.67
C ILE A 191 -11.17 11.37 -0.38
N GLY A 192 -11.93 10.74 0.51
CA GLY A 192 -13.25 11.21 0.89
C GLY A 192 -13.30 12.42 1.81
N GLU A 193 -12.17 12.79 2.40
CA GLU A 193 -12.02 13.95 3.26
C GLU A 193 -11.41 15.15 2.51
N VAL A 194 -11.06 14.98 1.23
CA VAL A 194 -10.62 16.07 0.36
C VAL A 194 -11.74 17.11 0.24
N GLU A 195 -11.38 18.39 0.39
CA GLU A 195 -12.33 19.51 0.41
C GLU A 195 -13.19 19.59 -0.86
N ASP A 196 -14.46 19.96 -0.68
CA ASP A 196 -15.38 20.20 -1.78
C ASP A 196 -14.82 21.25 -2.74
N GLY A 197 -14.91 20.98 -4.05
CA GLY A 197 -14.40 21.85 -5.11
C GLY A 197 -12.97 21.54 -5.56
N VAL A 198 -12.25 20.69 -4.84
CA VAL A 198 -10.99 20.11 -5.34
C VAL A 198 -11.31 18.99 -6.33
N THR A 199 -10.74 19.08 -7.54
CA THR A 199 -10.90 18.02 -8.54
C THR A 199 -9.97 16.87 -8.21
N ILE A 200 -10.55 15.69 -7.97
CA ILE A 200 -9.81 14.44 -7.83
C ILE A 200 -10.34 13.43 -8.85
N GLY A 201 -9.43 12.89 -9.65
CA GLY A 201 -9.72 11.90 -10.67
C GLY A 201 -9.74 10.48 -10.12
N SER A 202 -9.79 9.52 -11.03
CA SER A 202 -9.71 8.09 -10.73
C SER A 202 -8.34 7.67 -10.19
N ILE A 203 -8.30 6.54 -9.48
CA ILE A 203 -7.05 5.92 -9.02
C ILE A 203 -6.40 5.18 -10.19
N ARG A 204 -5.10 5.39 -10.38
CA ARG A 204 -4.25 4.79 -11.42
C ARG A 204 -3.04 4.19 -10.74
N MET A 205 -2.75 2.91 -10.98
CA MET A 205 -1.62 2.23 -10.33
C MET A 205 -1.01 1.18 -11.23
N PRO A 206 0.28 0.83 -11.08
CA PRO A 206 0.82 -0.37 -11.71
C PRO A 206 0.30 -1.62 -10.99
N LYS A 207 0.73 -2.81 -11.43
CA LYS A 207 0.57 -4.06 -10.65
C LYS A 207 1.42 -4.01 -9.38
N ILE A 208 0.95 -3.28 -8.37
CA ILE A 208 1.67 -3.02 -7.12
C ILE A 208 2.03 -4.34 -6.42
N ASN A 209 3.14 -4.32 -5.70
CA ASN A 209 3.78 -5.45 -5.02
C ASN A 209 4.39 -6.57 -5.92
N GLN A 210 4.09 -6.64 -7.23
CA GLN A 210 4.58 -7.72 -8.12
C GLN A 210 6.09 -7.71 -8.37
N GLY A 211 6.70 -6.53 -8.54
CA GLY A 211 8.13 -6.38 -8.83
C GLY A 211 9.03 -6.62 -7.62
N LEU A 212 9.62 -5.54 -7.08
CA LEU A 212 10.62 -5.64 -6.01
C LEU A 212 10.08 -6.25 -4.70
N PHE A 213 8.77 -6.18 -4.47
CA PHE A 213 8.12 -6.80 -3.33
C PHE A 213 7.80 -8.29 -3.53
N ASP A 214 7.86 -8.79 -4.77
CA ASP A 214 7.78 -10.22 -5.11
C ASP A 214 6.48 -10.89 -4.60
N VAL A 215 5.35 -10.17 -4.71
CA VAL A 215 4.01 -10.70 -4.41
C VAL A 215 3.29 -10.96 -5.73
N PRO A 216 2.88 -12.20 -6.04
CA PRO A 216 2.08 -12.49 -7.24
C PRO A 216 0.87 -11.55 -7.33
N TRP A 217 0.67 -10.94 -8.50
CA TRP A 217 -0.32 -9.89 -8.70
C TRP A 217 -1.72 -10.33 -8.27
N GLU A 218 -2.09 -11.57 -8.55
CA GLU A 218 -3.40 -12.15 -8.25
C GLU A 218 -3.73 -12.09 -6.75
N ARG A 219 -2.71 -12.20 -5.89
CA ARG A 219 -2.91 -12.06 -4.44
C ARG A 219 -3.21 -10.62 -4.04
N THR A 220 -2.49 -9.67 -4.62
CA THR A 220 -2.73 -8.24 -4.39
C THR A 220 -4.10 -7.83 -4.93
N ARG A 221 -4.45 -8.30 -6.13
CA ARG A 221 -5.75 -8.08 -6.76
C ARG A 221 -6.90 -8.59 -5.89
N ALA A 222 -6.78 -9.80 -5.35
CA ALA A 222 -7.79 -10.37 -4.47
C ALA A 222 -8.01 -9.54 -3.18
N VAL A 223 -6.93 -8.98 -2.61
CA VAL A 223 -7.05 -8.04 -1.47
C VAL A 223 -7.84 -6.79 -1.88
N LEU A 224 -7.49 -6.19 -3.02
CA LEU A 224 -8.12 -4.97 -3.52
C LEU A 224 -9.61 -5.15 -3.85
N GLU A 225 -9.98 -6.25 -4.52
CA GLU A 225 -11.38 -6.59 -4.82
C GLU A 225 -12.22 -6.84 -3.56
N GLY A 226 -11.58 -7.23 -2.46
CA GLY A 226 -12.22 -7.41 -1.15
C GLY A 226 -12.44 -6.13 -0.35
N ILE A 227 -12.01 -4.96 -0.84
CA ILE A 227 -12.15 -3.69 -0.12
C ILE A 227 -13.51 -3.06 -0.39
N GLU A 228 -14.24 -2.77 0.69
CA GLU A 228 -15.45 -1.96 0.64
C GLU A 228 -15.12 -0.48 0.42
N VAL A 229 -15.85 0.15 -0.50
CA VAL A 229 -15.77 1.58 -0.77
C VAL A 229 -16.56 2.34 0.30
N PRO A 230 -15.98 3.36 0.96
CA PRO A 230 -16.72 4.21 1.89
C PRO A 230 -17.97 4.82 1.27
N GLN A 231 -19.07 4.93 2.04
CA GLN A 231 -20.36 5.41 1.53
C GLN A 231 -20.26 6.74 0.79
N LEU A 232 -19.41 7.66 1.28
CA LEU A 232 -19.21 8.97 0.66
C LEU A 232 -18.67 8.86 -0.78
N LEU A 233 -17.86 7.83 -1.07
CA LEU A 233 -17.23 7.58 -2.37
C LEU A 233 -18.11 6.73 -3.30
N ARG A 234 -19.08 5.98 -2.76
CA ARG A 234 -20.01 5.16 -3.56
C ARG A 234 -20.86 6.02 -4.51
N SER A 235 -21.26 7.21 -4.05
CA SER A 235 -22.03 8.16 -4.86
C SER A 235 -21.21 8.67 -6.06
N ALA A 236 -19.90 8.90 -5.85
CA ALA A 236 -18.97 9.38 -6.86
C ALA A 236 -18.49 8.29 -7.85
N GLY A 237 -18.61 7.01 -7.48
CA GLY A 237 -18.20 5.90 -8.35
C GLY A 237 -16.69 5.80 -8.51
N VAL A 238 -15.96 5.63 -7.40
CA VAL A 238 -14.49 5.52 -7.44
C VAL A 238 -14.06 4.24 -8.15
N GLU A 239 -13.27 4.42 -9.21
CA GLU A 239 -12.68 3.33 -9.99
C GLU A 239 -11.17 3.27 -9.76
N VAL A 240 -10.66 2.03 -9.66
CA VAL A 240 -9.22 1.75 -9.65
C VAL A 240 -8.86 1.16 -11.00
N VAL A 241 -7.97 1.84 -11.72
CA VAL A 241 -7.44 1.36 -13.00
C VAL A 241 -5.99 0.94 -12.78
N VAL A 242 -5.74 -0.33 -13.04
CA VAL A 242 -4.42 -0.93 -13.05
C VAL A 242 -3.85 -0.72 -14.44
N VAL A 243 -2.78 0.08 -14.52
CA VAL A 243 -2.06 0.37 -15.75
C VAL A 243 -0.87 -0.58 -15.82
N GLU A 244 -0.92 -1.52 -16.75
CA GLU A 244 0.21 -2.35 -17.11
C GLU A 244 1.14 -1.54 -18.01
N LEU A 245 2.36 -1.31 -17.52
CA LEU A 245 3.39 -0.60 -18.28
C LEU A 245 3.83 -1.47 -19.47
N GLU A 246 3.90 -0.87 -20.65
CA GLU A 246 4.47 -1.55 -21.82
C GLU A 246 5.93 -1.95 -21.55
N GLU A 247 6.29 -3.20 -21.88
CA GLU A 247 7.62 -3.77 -21.60
C GLU A 247 8.78 -2.98 -22.22
N GLU A 248 8.51 -2.17 -23.25
CA GLU A 248 9.50 -1.36 -23.96
C GLU A 248 10.09 -0.21 -23.11
N ALA A 249 9.44 0.17 -22.00
CA ALA A 249 9.92 1.21 -21.08
C ALA A 249 10.81 0.69 -19.94
N MET A 250 11.09 -0.63 -19.90
CA MET A 250 11.76 -1.28 -18.77
C MET A 250 13.23 -1.68 -19.03
N GLN A 251 13.87 -1.08 -20.06
CA GLN A 251 15.30 -1.24 -20.39
C GLN A 251 16.13 0.00 -20.02
#